data_AF-A0A848VGI1-F1
#
_entry.id   AF-A0A848VGI1-F1
#
_cell.length_a   1.000
_cell.length_b   1.000
_cell.length_c   1.000
_cell.angle_alpha   90.00
_cell.angle_beta   90.00
_cell.angle_gamma   90.00
#
_symmetry.space_group_name_H-M   'P 1'
#
loop_
_entity.id
_entity.type
_entity.pdbx_description
1 polymer ?
#
loop_
_entity_poly.entity_id
_entity_poly.type
_entity_poly.pdbx_seq_one_letter_code
_entity_poly.pdbx_strand_id
1 'polypeptide(L)'
;MAQVPATDIRVFTGIDLRRADREKKVDYVRRVTEHGLSEYLPGLARPKEPYTEYEQDLKRFLKELESWSKNANTLKIARAHLARLIHQHNQRNGTELPIPPPLARLFQDRPLRTQRWSEDRRRMNEAHERWLAGLNSPYMLNLSADLRLGQFLYTAATYGCLCRPEALESLADTIQASKPIRNHRGLGTDWIDLHFQHGRFTNATVDDVDVVYEPWPLVSMCKLTAKAFLEQRHQCSWIGNGDRPPAFDLICAAFENAASQKLPFSSLKKFLRVAFCIAERQPGANLPEVLAGYAVGRVASMSARPAS
;
A
#
# COMPACT_ATOMS: atom_id res chain seq x y z
N MET A 1 49.65 18.21 -28.59
CA MET A 1 49.10 17.66 -27.32
C MET A 1 47.75 17.04 -27.65
N ALA A 2 47.65 15.71 -27.62
CA ALA A 2 46.39 15.01 -27.87
C ALA A 2 45.50 15.11 -26.63
N GLN A 3 44.27 15.62 -26.79
CA GLN A 3 43.26 15.62 -25.73
C GLN A 3 42.69 14.22 -25.59
N VAL A 4 42.81 13.66 -24.38
CA VAL A 4 42.15 12.41 -23.97
C VAL A 4 40.68 12.73 -23.69
N PRO A 5 39.70 12.00 -24.25
CA PRO A 5 38.29 12.25 -23.98
C PRO A 5 37.94 11.81 -22.56
N ALA A 6 37.21 12.67 -21.85
CA ALA A 6 36.76 12.44 -20.49
C ALA A 6 35.85 11.20 -20.43
N THR A 7 36.32 10.16 -19.76
CA THR A 7 35.53 8.97 -19.45
C THR A 7 34.46 9.35 -18.43
N ASP A 8 33.20 9.32 -18.86
CA ASP A 8 32.03 9.60 -18.06
C ASP A 8 31.82 8.48 -17.02
N ILE A 9 32.36 8.66 -15.81
CA ILE A 9 32.23 7.69 -14.72
C ILE A 9 30.81 7.81 -14.15
N ARG A 10 29.88 7.03 -14.71
CA ARG A 10 28.53 6.88 -14.14
C ARG A 10 28.61 6.14 -12.80
N VAL A 11 28.38 6.87 -11.72
CA VAL A 11 28.19 6.29 -10.38
C VAL A 11 26.83 5.62 -10.34
N PHE A 12 26.80 4.30 -10.52
CA PHE A 12 25.58 3.52 -10.39
C PHE A 12 25.15 3.44 -8.92
N THR A 13 23.90 3.80 -8.63
CA THR A 13 23.36 3.64 -7.28
C THR A 13 23.14 2.16 -6.96
N GLY A 14 23.05 1.80 -5.68
CA GLY A 14 22.70 0.42 -5.28
C GLY A 14 21.32 -0.03 -5.77
N ILE A 15 20.45 0.87 -6.21
CA ILE A 15 19.17 0.54 -6.87
C ILE A 15 19.41 0.13 -8.33
N ASP A 16 20.29 0.86 -9.04
CA ASP A 16 20.61 0.57 -10.44
C ASP A 16 21.35 -0.75 -10.59
N LEU A 17 22.28 -1.06 -9.69
CA LEU A 17 22.97 -2.35 -9.65
C LEU A 17 21.98 -3.50 -9.43
N ARG A 18 21.04 -3.34 -8.48
CA ARG A 18 19.99 -4.34 -8.22
C ARG A 18 19.03 -4.51 -9.40
N ARG A 19 18.77 -3.44 -10.16
CA ARG A 19 17.96 -3.48 -11.38
C ARG A 19 18.69 -4.21 -12.49
N ALA A 20 19.95 -3.85 -12.75
CA ALA A 20 20.80 -4.48 -13.75
C ALA A 20 20.96 -5.99 -13.48
N ASP A 21 21.15 -6.39 -12.23
CA ASP A 21 21.24 -7.81 -11.85
C ASP A 21 19.91 -8.57 -12.07
N ARG A 22 18.78 -7.91 -11.85
CA ARG A 22 17.46 -8.50 -12.16
C ARG A 22 17.28 -8.66 -13.66
N GLU A 23 17.66 -7.66 -14.45
CA GLU A 23 17.57 -7.70 -15.91
C GLU A 23 18.46 -8.81 -16.48
N LYS A 24 19.72 -8.93 -16.03
CA LYS A 24 20.62 -10.04 -16.40
C LYS A 24 20.02 -11.41 -16.10
N LYS A 25 19.39 -11.58 -14.93
CA LYS A 25 18.71 -12.83 -14.56
C LYS A 25 17.52 -13.12 -15.47
N VAL A 26 16.70 -12.11 -15.79
CA VAL A 26 15.57 -12.26 -16.71
C VAL A 26 16.07 -12.68 -18.10
N ASP A 27 17.10 -12.02 -18.62
CA ASP A 27 17.63 -12.31 -19.96
C ASP A 27 18.34 -13.65 -20.05
N TYR A 28 18.97 -14.11 -18.97
CA TYR A 28 19.48 -15.48 -18.89
C TYR A 28 18.34 -16.50 -19.03
N VAL A 29 17.24 -16.31 -18.28
CA VAL A 29 16.08 -17.22 -18.32
C VAL A 29 15.44 -17.23 -19.72
N ARG A 30 15.34 -16.06 -20.36
CA ARG A 30 14.83 -15.95 -21.74
C ARG A 30 15.68 -16.73 -22.73
N ARG A 31 17.01 -16.60 -22.67
CA ARG A 31 17.94 -17.32 -23.55
C ARG A 31 17.86 -18.83 -23.37
N VAL A 32 17.76 -19.31 -22.13
CA VAL A 32 17.57 -20.76 -21.86
C VAL A 32 16.24 -21.24 -22.43
N THR A 33 15.17 -20.44 -22.29
CA THR A 33 13.85 -20.77 -22.87
C THR A 33 13.89 -20.80 -24.40
N GLU A 34 14.58 -19.85 -25.03
CA GLU A 34 14.75 -19.82 -26.49
C GLU A 34 15.59 -21.01 -27.00
N HIS A 35 16.63 -21.39 -26.28
CA HIS A 35 17.43 -22.58 -26.63
C HIS A 35 16.59 -23.87 -26.58
N GLY A 36 15.71 -23.98 -25.58
CA GLY A 36 14.78 -25.10 -25.47
C GLY A 36 13.76 -25.17 -26.63
N LEU A 37 13.46 -24.07 -27.32
CA LEU A 37 12.51 -24.13 -28.45
C LEU A 37 12.97 -25.08 -29.55
N SER A 38 14.26 -25.05 -29.90
CA SER A 38 14.77 -25.91 -30.98
C SER A 38 14.76 -27.40 -30.64
N GLU A 39 14.78 -27.73 -29.35
CA GLU A 39 14.80 -29.11 -28.87
C GLU A 39 13.39 -29.66 -28.63
N TYR A 40 12.50 -28.84 -28.05
CA TYR A 40 11.20 -29.27 -27.59
C TYR A 40 10.03 -28.78 -28.44
N LEU A 41 10.21 -27.76 -29.28
CA LEU A 41 9.16 -27.22 -30.15
C LEU A 41 9.75 -26.86 -31.52
N PRO A 42 10.30 -27.85 -32.25
CA PRO A 42 11.12 -27.56 -33.41
C PRO A 42 10.33 -26.94 -34.57
N GLY A 43 9.02 -27.21 -34.68
CA GLY A 43 8.13 -26.51 -35.63
C GLY A 43 7.94 -25.00 -35.37
N LEU A 44 8.22 -24.53 -34.16
CA LEU A 44 8.28 -23.08 -33.84
C LEU A 44 9.66 -22.49 -34.18
N ALA A 45 10.72 -23.28 -34.06
CA ALA A 45 12.08 -22.86 -34.38
C ALA A 45 12.39 -22.96 -35.90
N ARG A 46 11.72 -23.87 -36.61
CA ARG A 46 11.97 -24.23 -38.01
C ARG A 46 10.64 -24.30 -38.78
N PRO A 47 10.39 -23.38 -39.73
CA PRO A 47 9.10 -23.26 -40.43
C PRO A 47 8.68 -24.47 -41.29
N LYS A 48 9.57 -25.43 -41.53
CA LYS A 48 9.31 -26.58 -42.43
C LYS A 48 8.83 -27.84 -41.71
N GLU A 49 8.85 -27.87 -40.38
CA GLU A 49 8.45 -29.06 -39.62
C GLU A 49 6.95 -28.99 -39.25
N PRO A 50 6.18 -30.07 -39.47
CA PRO A 50 4.75 -30.11 -39.18
C PRO A 50 4.46 -30.08 -37.66
N TYR A 51 3.32 -29.49 -37.29
CA TYR A 51 2.87 -29.33 -35.88
C TYR A 51 2.11 -30.55 -35.33
N THR A 52 2.31 -31.74 -35.90
CA THR A 52 1.49 -32.94 -35.64
C THR A 52 1.46 -33.40 -34.18
N GLU A 53 2.52 -33.14 -33.41
CA GLU A 53 2.62 -33.52 -31.98
C GLU A 53 2.72 -32.30 -31.04
N TYR A 54 2.37 -31.10 -31.52
CA TYR A 54 2.59 -29.83 -30.84
C TYR A 54 2.14 -29.80 -29.37
N GLU A 55 0.95 -30.31 -29.06
CA GLU A 55 0.45 -30.29 -27.69
C GLU A 55 1.23 -31.21 -26.75
N GLN A 56 1.71 -32.34 -27.23
CA GLN A 56 2.52 -33.28 -26.45
C GLN A 56 3.91 -32.68 -26.22
N ASP A 57 4.49 -32.11 -27.26
CA ASP A 57 5.76 -31.38 -27.23
C ASP A 57 5.72 -30.18 -26.29
N LEU A 58 4.65 -29.38 -26.35
CA LEU A 58 4.43 -28.25 -25.45
C LEU A 58 4.33 -28.74 -24.00
N LYS A 59 3.60 -29.83 -23.72
CA LYS A 59 3.51 -30.40 -22.37
C LYS A 59 4.87 -30.88 -21.87
N ARG A 60 5.67 -31.50 -22.73
CA ARG A 60 7.04 -31.92 -22.40
C ARG A 60 7.92 -30.71 -22.09
N PHE A 61 7.86 -29.68 -22.93
CA PHE A 61 8.66 -28.48 -22.71
C PHE A 61 8.30 -27.77 -21.40
N LEU A 62 7.01 -27.68 -21.08
CA LEU A 62 6.57 -27.09 -19.81
C LEU A 62 7.11 -27.84 -18.60
N LYS A 63 7.19 -29.19 -18.65
CA LYS A 63 7.82 -30.00 -17.59
C LYS A 63 9.32 -29.75 -17.48
N GLU A 64 10.02 -29.56 -18.59
CA GLU A 64 11.44 -29.23 -18.56
C GLU A 64 11.70 -27.80 -18.06
N LEU A 65 10.85 -26.84 -18.43
CA LEU A 65 10.94 -25.50 -17.84
C LEU A 65 10.73 -25.55 -16.32
N GLU A 66 9.87 -26.43 -15.82
CA GLU A 66 9.70 -26.69 -14.38
C GLU A 66 10.95 -27.29 -13.76
N SER A 67 11.60 -28.26 -14.42
CA SER A 67 12.84 -28.89 -13.95
C SER A 67 14.03 -27.91 -13.91
N TRP A 68 14.16 -27.03 -14.92
CA TRP A 68 15.25 -26.05 -15.00
C TRP A 68 15.05 -24.86 -14.06
N SER A 69 13.81 -24.62 -13.63
CA SER A 69 13.46 -23.46 -12.83
C SER A 69 13.72 -23.66 -11.34
N LYS A 70 14.83 -23.09 -10.86
CA LYS A 70 15.20 -23.12 -9.42
C LYS A 70 14.17 -22.50 -8.47
N ASN A 71 13.25 -21.67 -8.97
CA ASN A 71 12.17 -21.07 -8.17
C ASN A 71 10.97 -20.65 -9.05
N ALA A 72 9.84 -20.39 -8.40
CA ALA A 72 8.58 -20.02 -9.04
C ALA A 72 8.65 -18.73 -9.90
N ASN A 73 9.51 -17.77 -9.56
CA ASN A 73 9.67 -16.55 -10.37
C ASN A 73 10.41 -16.84 -11.67
N THR A 74 11.45 -17.68 -11.64
CA THR A 74 12.16 -18.16 -12.83
C THR A 74 11.20 -18.87 -13.77
N LEU A 75 10.40 -19.81 -13.25
CA LEU A 75 9.41 -20.53 -14.04
C LEU A 75 8.38 -19.59 -14.67
N LYS A 76 7.91 -18.60 -13.90
CA LYS A 76 6.98 -17.60 -14.42
C LYS A 76 7.57 -16.82 -15.59
N ILE A 77 8.82 -16.37 -15.47
CA ILE A 77 9.50 -15.62 -16.54
C ILE A 77 9.63 -16.50 -17.79
N ALA A 78 10.07 -17.74 -17.63
CA ALA A 78 10.23 -18.68 -18.74
C ALA A 78 8.89 -18.97 -19.46
N ARG A 79 7.84 -19.35 -18.71
CA ARG A 79 6.51 -19.63 -19.28
C ARG A 79 5.89 -18.40 -19.95
N ALA A 80 6.03 -17.21 -19.36
CA ALA A 80 5.54 -15.98 -19.97
C ALA A 80 6.30 -15.61 -21.25
N HIS A 81 7.60 -15.90 -21.31
CA HIS A 81 8.40 -15.70 -22.52
C HIS A 81 8.02 -16.69 -23.61
N LEU A 82 7.87 -17.97 -23.27
CA LEU A 82 7.38 -19.02 -24.19
C LEU A 82 6.01 -18.67 -24.78
N ALA A 83 5.05 -18.27 -23.93
CA ALA A 83 3.73 -17.84 -24.37
C ALA A 83 3.81 -16.68 -25.38
N ARG A 84 4.71 -15.71 -25.15
CA ARG A 84 4.94 -14.60 -26.08
C ARG A 84 5.51 -15.08 -27.42
N LEU A 85 6.45 -16.01 -27.41
CA LEU A 85 7.06 -16.55 -28.63
C LEU A 85 6.03 -17.29 -29.48
N ILE A 86 5.18 -18.12 -28.87
CA ILE A 86 4.08 -18.83 -29.54
C ILE A 86 3.07 -17.82 -30.10
N HIS A 87 2.71 -16.81 -29.33
CA HIS A 87 1.79 -15.76 -29.78
C HIS A 87 2.33 -14.98 -30.99
N GLN A 88 3.61 -14.61 -30.96
CA GLN A 88 4.27 -13.93 -32.09
C GLN A 88 4.34 -14.82 -33.34
N HIS A 89 4.58 -16.12 -33.17
CA HIS A 89 4.56 -17.07 -34.28
C HIS A 89 3.17 -17.19 -34.90
N ASN A 90 2.13 -17.33 -34.07
CA ASN A 90 0.74 -17.37 -34.52
C ASN A 90 0.36 -16.12 -35.33
N GLN A 91 0.74 -14.93 -34.84
CA GLN A 91 0.51 -13.68 -35.57
C GLN A 91 1.24 -13.62 -36.91
N ARG A 92 2.48 -14.13 -36.99
CA ARG A 92 3.30 -14.06 -38.22
C ARG A 92 2.88 -15.04 -39.29
N ASN A 93 2.45 -16.24 -38.88
CA ASN A 93 2.22 -17.36 -39.80
C ASN A 93 0.74 -17.70 -40.01
N GLY A 94 -0.18 -16.96 -39.38
CA GLY A 94 -1.62 -17.22 -39.45
C GLY A 94 -2.02 -18.57 -38.84
N THR A 95 -1.23 -19.08 -37.89
CA THR A 95 -1.49 -20.34 -37.19
C THR A 95 -2.21 -20.08 -35.86
N GLU A 96 -2.99 -21.05 -35.39
CA GLU A 96 -3.71 -20.97 -34.10
C GLU A 96 -3.18 -22.02 -33.11
N LEU A 97 -1.88 -22.01 -32.83
CA LEU A 97 -1.29 -22.95 -31.88
C LEU A 97 -1.70 -22.62 -30.44
N PRO A 98 -2.08 -23.61 -29.62
CA PRO A 98 -2.41 -23.42 -28.20
C PRO A 98 -1.30 -22.72 -27.40
N ILE A 99 -1.65 -21.65 -26.69
CA ILE A 99 -0.71 -20.90 -25.83
C ILE A 99 -0.76 -21.46 -24.40
N PRO A 100 0.38 -21.69 -23.74
CA PRO A 100 0.38 -22.20 -22.37
C PRO A 100 -0.33 -21.22 -21.40
N PRO A 101 -1.21 -21.72 -20.51
CA PRO A 101 -1.94 -20.87 -19.60
C PRO A 101 -0.99 -20.20 -18.59
N PRO A 102 -1.32 -18.98 -18.13
CA PRO A 102 -0.55 -18.30 -17.10
C PRO A 102 -0.55 -19.14 -15.82
N LEU A 103 0.57 -19.16 -15.10
CA LEU A 103 0.61 -19.77 -13.77
C LEU A 103 -0.36 -19.05 -12.85
N ALA A 104 -1.39 -19.77 -12.39
CA ALA A 104 -2.30 -19.30 -11.37
C ALA A 104 -1.48 -18.98 -10.11
N ARG A 105 -1.48 -17.69 -9.71
CA ARG A 105 -0.89 -17.29 -8.44
C ARG A 105 -1.98 -17.36 -7.38
N LEU A 106 -1.89 -18.35 -6.51
CA LEU A 106 -2.49 -18.25 -5.19
C LEU A 106 -1.65 -17.24 -4.40
N PHE A 107 -2.06 -15.97 -4.41
CA PHE A 107 -1.47 -14.98 -3.52
C PHE A 107 -1.89 -15.34 -2.10
N GLN A 108 -1.03 -16.02 -1.35
CA GLN A 108 -1.11 -15.89 0.10
C GLN A 108 -0.66 -14.47 0.43
N ASP A 109 -1.59 -13.66 0.93
CA ASP A 109 -1.23 -12.35 1.46
C ASP A 109 -0.18 -12.55 2.55
N ARG A 110 1.00 -11.96 2.33
CA ARG A 110 2.06 -12.00 3.35
C ARG A 110 1.50 -11.42 4.64
N PRO A 111 1.69 -12.06 5.80
CA PRO A 111 1.22 -11.51 7.06
C PRO A 111 1.77 -10.09 7.24
N LEU A 112 0.93 -9.19 7.72
CA LEU A 112 1.29 -7.86 8.18
C LEU A 112 2.30 -7.94 9.33
N ARG A 113 2.07 -8.87 10.26
CA ARG A 113 2.89 -9.11 11.46
C ARG A 113 4.16 -9.90 11.13
N THR A 114 5.13 -9.20 10.53
CA THR A 114 6.48 -9.71 10.31
C THR A 114 7.43 -9.27 11.42
N GLN A 115 8.65 -9.84 11.48
CA GLN A 115 9.71 -9.37 12.38
C GLN A 115 9.94 -7.85 12.28
N ARG A 116 9.97 -7.33 11.04
CA ARG A 116 10.08 -5.89 10.79
C ARG A 116 8.92 -5.10 11.40
N TRP A 117 7.69 -5.61 11.30
CA TRP A 117 6.54 -4.97 11.94
C TRP A 117 6.69 -4.97 13.47
N SER A 118 7.21 -6.04 14.07
CA SER A 118 7.48 -6.08 15.51
C SER A 118 8.53 -5.05 15.94
N GLU A 119 9.57 -4.83 15.14
CA GLU A 119 10.56 -3.77 15.39
C GLU A 119 9.94 -2.38 15.27
N ASP A 120 9.14 -2.13 14.23
CA ASP A 120 8.44 -0.86 14.02
C ASP A 120 7.42 -0.62 15.17
N ARG A 121 6.76 -1.68 15.66
CA ARG A 121 5.83 -1.63 16.81
C ARG A 121 6.53 -1.20 18.08
N ARG A 122 7.73 -1.73 18.36
CA ARG A 122 8.52 -1.31 19.53
C ARG A 122 8.83 0.19 19.47
N ARG A 123 9.29 0.68 18.31
CA ARG A 123 9.57 2.11 18.10
C ARG A 123 8.31 2.97 18.27
N MET A 124 7.18 2.50 17.74
CA MET A 124 5.89 3.18 17.86
C MET A 124 5.44 3.29 19.33
N ASN A 125 5.58 2.20 20.10
CA ASN A 125 5.23 2.20 21.52
C ASN A 125 6.10 3.18 22.31
N GLU A 126 7.43 3.13 22.13
CA GLU A 126 8.35 4.05 22.80
C GLU A 126 8.05 5.52 22.44
N ALA A 127 7.76 5.80 21.17
CA ALA A 127 7.36 7.13 20.71
C ALA A 127 6.05 7.59 21.35
N HIS A 128 5.05 6.70 21.43
CA HIS A 128 3.75 7.02 22.01
C HIS A 128 3.83 7.30 23.52
N GLU A 129 4.64 6.55 24.28
CA GLU A 129 4.86 6.84 25.71
C GLU A 129 5.45 8.24 25.93
N ARG A 130 6.41 8.65 25.09
CA ARG A 130 6.97 10.01 25.16
C ARG A 130 5.94 11.07 24.84
N TRP A 131 5.11 10.82 23.83
CA TRP A 131 4.00 11.71 23.50
C TRP A 131 3.02 11.86 24.66
N LEU A 132 2.61 10.75 25.30
CA LEU A 132 1.75 10.77 26.48
C LEU A 132 2.38 11.54 27.66
N ALA A 133 3.66 11.30 27.94
CA ALA A 133 4.39 12.04 28.97
C ALA A 133 4.42 13.55 28.69
N GLY A 134 4.53 13.92 27.41
CA GLY A 134 4.50 15.29 26.93
C GLY A 134 3.15 16.00 27.05
N LEU A 135 2.04 15.25 27.03
CA LEU A 135 0.69 15.84 27.12
C LEU A 135 0.42 16.58 28.44
N ASN A 136 1.13 16.20 29.51
CA ASN A 136 0.98 16.85 30.82
C ASN A 136 1.71 18.21 30.91
N SER A 137 2.38 18.63 29.84
CA SER A 137 3.12 19.89 29.80
C SER A 137 2.17 21.09 29.74
N PRO A 138 2.41 22.17 30.51
CA PRO A 138 1.60 23.40 30.47
C PRO A 138 1.50 24.04 29.08
N TYR A 139 2.51 23.82 28.23
CA TYR A 139 2.54 24.31 26.85
C TYR A 139 1.43 23.71 25.96
N MET A 140 0.84 22.58 26.39
CA MET A 140 -0.23 21.88 25.66
C MET A 140 -1.60 22.57 25.76
N LEU A 141 -1.74 23.56 26.65
CA LEU A 141 -2.98 24.33 26.78
C LEU A 141 -3.18 25.31 25.62
N ASN A 142 -2.08 25.84 25.06
CA ASN A 142 -2.09 26.92 24.06
C ASN A 142 -1.62 26.45 22.68
N LEU A 143 -2.11 25.30 22.24
CA LEU A 143 -1.80 24.78 20.90
C LEU A 143 -2.55 25.57 19.82
N SER A 144 -1.88 25.78 18.69
CA SER A 144 -2.50 26.29 17.47
C SER A 144 -3.50 25.29 16.89
N ALA A 145 -4.44 25.77 16.08
CA ALA A 145 -5.44 24.91 15.43
C ALA A 145 -4.80 23.80 14.58
N ASP A 146 -3.68 24.07 13.91
CA ASP A 146 -2.95 23.08 13.11
C ASP A 146 -2.36 21.96 13.97
N LEU A 147 -1.80 22.30 15.13
CA LEU A 147 -1.28 21.30 16.07
C LEU A 147 -2.43 20.47 16.68
N ARG A 148 -3.59 21.09 16.94
CA ARG A 148 -4.79 20.35 17.39
C ARG A 148 -5.33 19.41 16.32
N LEU A 149 -5.32 19.81 15.06
CA LEU A 149 -5.65 18.93 13.95
C LEU A 149 -4.66 17.75 13.88
N GLY A 150 -3.35 18.03 13.96
CA GLY A 150 -2.31 16.99 14.00
C GLY A 150 -2.49 16.01 15.16
N GLN A 151 -2.87 16.48 16.35
CA GLN A 151 -3.22 15.63 17.49
C GLN A 151 -4.45 14.77 17.21
N PHE A 152 -5.49 15.37 16.64
CA PHE A 152 -6.70 14.64 16.28
C PHE A 152 -6.37 13.51 15.29
N LEU A 153 -5.64 13.81 14.21
CA LEU A 153 -5.21 12.82 13.22
C LEU A 153 -4.30 11.75 13.82
N TYR A 154 -3.39 12.11 14.72
CA TYR A 154 -2.56 11.15 15.45
C TYR A 154 -3.42 10.20 16.30
N THR A 155 -4.40 10.73 17.05
CA THR A 155 -5.31 9.90 17.85
C THR A 155 -6.25 9.04 17.00
N ALA A 156 -6.69 9.55 15.84
CA ALA A 156 -7.50 8.81 14.88
C ALA A 156 -6.76 7.59 14.33
N ALA A 157 -5.48 7.77 13.96
CA ALA A 157 -4.63 6.68 13.49
C ALA A 157 -4.31 5.64 14.59
N THR A 158 -4.06 6.09 15.82
CA THR A 158 -3.58 5.23 16.92
C THR A 158 -4.69 4.55 17.71
N TYR A 159 -5.63 5.32 18.25
CA TYR A 159 -6.74 4.80 19.07
C TYR A 159 -7.96 4.43 18.23
N GLY A 160 -8.23 5.19 17.15
CA GLY A 160 -9.38 4.93 16.29
C GLY A 160 -9.09 4.04 15.07
N CYS A 161 -7.88 3.50 14.98
CA CYS A 161 -7.44 2.58 13.93
C CYS A 161 -7.65 3.08 12.49
N LEU A 162 -7.73 4.39 12.25
CA LEU A 162 -7.86 4.96 10.91
C LEU A 162 -6.49 4.94 10.20
N CYS A 163 -6.08 3.77 9.75
CA CYS A 163 -4.72 3.49 9.25
C CYS A 163 -4.62 3.48 7.72
N ARG A 164 -5.57 4.12 7.02
CA ARG A 164 -5.52 4.36 5.57
C ARG A 164 -5.13 5.82 5.30
N PRO A 165 -4.08 6.09 4.48
CA PRO A 165 -3.67 7.45 4.16
C PRO A 165 -4.82 8.31 3.62
N GLU A 166 -5.57 7.79 2.66
CA GLU A 166 -6.63 8.53 1.97
C GLU A 166 -7.82 8.81 2.90
N ALA A 167 -8.14 7.87 3.79
CA ALA A 167 -9.18 8.05 4.81
C ALA A 167 -8.77 9.08 5.87
N LEU A 168 -7.50 9.12 6.25
CA LEU A 168 -7.00 10.09 7.22
C LEU A 168 -6.95 11.51 6.64
N GLU A 169 -6.62 11.65 5.36
CA GLU A 169 -6.73 12.93 4.66
C GLU A 169 -8.20 13.36 4.51
N SER A 170 -9.09 12.44 4.15
CA SER A 170 -10.53 12.71 4.14
C SER A 170 -11.05 13.13 5.51
N LEU A 171 -10.52 12.56 6.61
CA LEU A 171 -10.87 12.99 7.95
C LEU A 171 -10.47 14.44 8.21
N ALA A 172 -9.27 14.85 7.79
CA ALA A 172 -8.81 16.23 7.92
C ALA A 172 -9.69 17.22 7.12
N ASP A 173 -10.17 16.81 5.94
CA ASP A 173 -11.12 17.60 5.15
C ASP A 173 -12.51 17.65 5.82
N THR A 174 -13.07 16.51 6.18
CA THR A 174 -14.43 16.42 6.72
C THR A 174 -14.56 17.13 8.06
N ILE A 175 -13.56 17.06 8.95
CA ILE A 175 -13.63 17.68 10.28
C ILE A 175 -13.74 19.22 10.24
N GLN A 176 -13.35 19.85 9.12
CA GLN A 176 -13.49 21.29 8.90
C GLN A 176 -14.94 21.71 8.56
N ALA A 177 -15.80 20.77 8.15
CA ALA A 177 -17.18 21.06 7.79
C ALA A 177 -17.98 21.64 8.97
N SER A 178 -19.09 22.31 8.68
CA SER A 178 -19.92 22.99 9.68
C SER A 178 -20.47 22.03 10.75
N LYS A 179 -20.89 20.83 10.34
CA LYS A 179 -21.42 19.74 11.18
C LYS A 179 -20.75 18.40 10.83
N PRO A 180 -19.50 18.18 11.26
CA PRO A 180 -18.70 17.06 10.81
C PRO A 180 -19.00 15.76 11.55
N ILE A 181 -19.50 15.86 12.78
CA ILE A 181 -19.85 14.73 13.63
C ILE A 181 -21.33 14.40 13.46
N ARG A 182 -21.62 13.14 13.13
CA ARG A 182 -22.96 12.57 13.09
C ARG A 182 -23.26 11.83 14.39
N ASN A 183 -24.51 11.91 14.80
CA ASN A 183 -25.06 11.12 15.89
C ASN A 183 -26.41 10.57 15.43
N HIS A 184 -26.58 9.25 15.48
CA HIS A 184 -27.88 8.65 15.32
C HIS A 184 -28.48 8.36 16.68
N ARG A 185 -29.63 9.00 16.94
CA ARG A 185 -30.45 8.72 18.13
C ARG A 185 -30.80 7.23 18.10
N GLY A 186 -30.20 6.43 18.98
CA GLY A 186 -30.43 4.99 19.07
C GLY A 186 -29.17 4.10 19.13
N LEU A 187 -28.05 4.51 18.52
CA LEU A 187 -26.82 3.69 18.49
C LEU A 187 -25.76 4.10 19.52
N GLY A 188 -25.97 5.21 20.23
CA GLY A 188 -25.06 5.68 21.30
C GLY A 188 -23.63 6.01 20.86
N THR A 189 -23.36 6.02 19.54
CA THR A 189 -22.02 6.17 18.97
C THR A 189 -22.01 7.37 18.04
N ASP A 190 -21.00 8.23 18.19
CA ASP A 190 -20.75 9.35 17.28
C ASP A 190 -19.80 8.87 16.17
N TRP A 191 -19.97 9.36 14.95
CA TRP A 191 -19.07 9.04 13.84
C TRP A 191 -18.87 10.22 12.89
N ILE A 192 -17.93 10.06 11.97
CA ILE A 192 -17.67 11.00 10.88
C ILE A 192 -17.82 10.25 9.56
N ASP A 193 -18.55 10.84 8.62
CA ASP A 193 -18.72 10.29 7.28
C ASP A 193 -17.49 10.62 6.42
N LEU A 194 -16.67 9.61 6.13
CA LEU A 194 -15.48 9.76 5.28
C LEU A 194 -15.81 9.42 3.83
N HIS A 195 -15.22 10.20 2.93
CA HIS A 195 -15.34 10.05 1.48
C HIS A 195 -13.95 10.19 0.86
N PHE A 196 -13.43 9.11 0.28
CA PHE A 196 -12.09 9.10 -0.32
C PHE A 196 -11.99 8.11 -1.48
N GLN A 197 -11.00 8.30 -2.35
CA GLN A 197 -10.69 7.34 -3.40
C GLN A 197 -9.68 6.31 -2.88
N HIS A 198 -9.92 5.02 -3.11
CA HIS A 198 -8.98 3.97 -2.72
C HIS A 198 -8.87 2.89 -3.82
N GLY A 199 -7.91 3.08 -4.73
CA GLY A 199 -7.68 2.17 -5.84
C GLY A 199 -8.89 2.08 -6.76
N ARG A 200 -9.41 0.87 -6.99
CA ARG A 200 -10.60 0.61 -7.83
C ARG A 200 -11.87 0.32 -7.02
N PHE A 201 -11.81 0.47 -5.70
CA PHE A 201 -12.92 0.13 -4.82
C PHE A 201 -13.77 1.37 -4.56
N THR A 202 -15.07 1.29 -4.85
CA THR A 202 -16.03 2.36 -4.64
C THR A 202 -17.37 1.74 -4.20
N ASN A 203 -18.09 2.42 -3.31
CA ASN A 203 -19.40 1.98 -2.77
C ASN A 203 -20.41 3.13 -2.70
N ALA A 204 -20.05 4.32 -3.17
CA ALA A 204 -20.91 5.48 -3.26
C ALA A 204 -20.47 6.37 -4.43
N THR A 205 -21.40 7.19 -4.91
CA THR A 205 -21.13 8.27 -5.86
C THR A 205 -21.54 9.58 -5.19
N VAL A 206 -20.62 10.52 -5.12
CA VAL A 206 -20.83 11.86 -4.55
C VAL A 206 -20.38 12.86 -5.61
N ASP A 207 -21.27 13.78 -6.00
CA ASP A 207 -21.03 14.78 -7.04
C ASP A 207 -20.46 14.17 -8.34
N ASP A 208 -21.07 13.08 -8.80
CA ASP A 208 -20.67 12.29 -9.99
C ASP A 208 -19.26 11.66 -9.94
N VAL A 209 -18.65 11.61 -8.75
CA VAL A 209 -17.38 10.92 -8.52
C VAL A 209 -17.61 9.67 -7.68
N ASP A 210 -17.15 8.53 -8.20
CA ASP A 210 -17.17 7.28 -7.44
C ASP A 210 -16.13 7.31 -6.32
N VAL A 211 -16.59 7.09 -5.09
CA VAL A 211 -15.81 7.19 -3.86
C VAL A 211 -16.05 5.99 -2.94
N VAL A 212 -15.15 5.82 -1.98
CA VAL A 212 -15.37 5.01 -0.79
C VAL A 212 -16.03 5.88 0.27
N TYR A 213 -17.27 5.54 0.62
CA TYR A 213 -17.97 5.98 1.82
C TYR A 213 -17.65 5.07 3.00
N GLU A 214 -17.19 5.65 4.09
CA GLU A 214 -16.92 4.95 5.34
C GLU A 214 -17.41 5.78 6.55
N PRO A 215 -18.42 5.31 7.30
CA PRO A 215 -18.74 5.89 8.60
C PRO A 215 -17.66 5.45 9.61
N TRP A 216 -16.86 6.40 10.07
CA TRP A 216 -15.78 6.13 11.01
C TRP A 216 -16.17 6.50 12.45
N PRO A 217 -16.21 5.53 13.38
CA PRO A 217 -16.65 5.78 14.75
C PRO A 217 -15.62 6.58 15.55
N LEU A 218 -16.10 7.58 16.30
CA LEU A 218 -15.31 8.38 17.21
C LEU A 218 -15.17 7.67 18.56
N VAL A 219 -14.00 7.10 18.83
CA VAL A 219 -13.65 6.56 20.16
C VAL A 219 -13.34 7.69 21.16
N SER A 220 -13.38 7.42 22.46
CA SER A 220 -13.28 8.43 23.53
C SER A 220 -12.08 9.39 23.37
N MET A 221 -10.89 8.87 23.10
CA MET A 221 -9.69 9.71 22.89
C MET A 221 -9.82 10.60 21.65
N CYS A 222 -10.41 10.08 20.57
CA CYS A 222 -10.68 10.85 19.35
C CYS A 222 -11.74 11.92 19.57
N LYS A 223 -12.77 11.66 20.39
CA LYS A 223 -13.78 12.67 20.76
C LYS A 223 -13.15 13.86 21.48
N LEU A 224 -12.22 13.61 22.41
CA LEU A 224 -11.55 14.66 23.17
C LEU A 224 -10.71 15.57 22.27
N THR A 225 -9.86 14.99 21.42
CA THR A 225 -9.02 15.75 20.48
C THR A 225 -9.84 16.42 19.37
N ALA A 226 -10.89 15.76 18.87
CA ALA A 226 -11.83 16.37 17.93
C ALA A 226 -12.50 17.61 18.53
N LYS A 227 -13.02 17.51 19.76
CA LYS A 227 -13.65 18.65 20.44
C LYS A 227 -12.67 19.81 20.60
N ALA A 228 -11.46 19.54 21.09
CA ALA A 228 -10.43 20.56 21.26
C ALA A 228 -10.07 21.25 19.93
N PHE A 229 -10.01 20.50 18.84
CA PHE A 229 -9.80 21.07 17.50
C PHE A 229 -10.98 21.92 17.03
N LEU A 230 -12.22 21.43 17.19
CA LEU A 230 -13.43 22.10 16.70
C LEU A 230 -13.63 23.50 17.32
N GLU A 231 -13.18 23.71 18.56
CA GLU A 231 -13.21 25.02 19.24
C GLU A 231 -12.36 26.08 18.52
N GLN A 232 -11.34 25.67 17.75
CA GLN A 232 -10.38 26.56 17.08
C GLN A 232 -10.34 26.36 15.56
N ARG A 233 -11.22 25.55 14.98
CA ARG A 233 -11.17 25.12 13.57
C ARG A 233 -11.03 26.27 12.56
N HIS A 234 -11.63 27.42 12.84
CA HIS A 234 -11.62 28.61 11.99
C HIS A 234 -10.23 29.26 11.85
N GLN A 235 -9.27 28.87 12.69
CA GLN A 235 -7.89 29.36 12.68
C GLN A 235 -6.92 28.36 12.02
N CYS A 236 -7.44 27.23 11.54
CA CYS A 236 -6.63 26.18 10.93
C CYS A 236 -6.22 26.58 9.51
N SER A 237 -4.94 26.38 9.18
CA SER A 237 -4.40 26.64 7.84
C SER A 237 -4.72 25.53 6.84
N TRP A 238 -5.30 24.41 7.29
CA TRP A 238 -5.72 23.32 6.42
C TRP A 238 -6.84 23.76 5.48
N ILE A 239 -6.51 23.93 4.20
CA ILE A 239 -7.45 24.22 3.12
C ILE A 239 -7.53 22.98 2.23
N GLY A 240 -8.74 22.43 2.06
CA GLY A 240 -8.99 21.13 1.45
C GLY A 240 -8.65 20.97 -0.04
N ASN A 241 -7.76 21.77 -0.65
CA ASN A 241 -7.42 21.66 -2.08
C ASN A 241 -5.92 21.94 -2.37
N GLY A 242 -5.28 20.99 -3.05
CA GLY A 242 -4.04 21.17 -3.83
C GLY A 242 -2.73 21.35 -3.05
N ASP A 243 -2.61 22.42 -2.26
CA ASP A 243 -1.37 22.84 -1.58
C ASP A 243 -1.40 22.46 -0.09
N ARG A 244 -1.76 21.20 0.18
CA ARG A 244 -1.93 20.67 1.54
C ARG A 244 -0.55 20.41 2.17
N PRO A 245 -0.27 20.85 3.42
CA PRO A 245 0.69 20.14 4.24
C PRO A 245 0.21 18.69 4.32
N PRO A 246 1.03 17.68 3.97
CA PRO A 246 0.65 16.29 4.14
C PRO A 246 0.07 16.07 5.55
N ALA A 247 -1.03 15.31 5.69
CA ALA A 247 -1.58 14.96 7.02
C ALA A 247 -0.48 14.44 7.98
N PHE A 248 0.54 13.81 7.40
CA PHE A 248 1.73 13.37 8.10
C PHE A 248 2.58 14.48 8.71
N ASP A 249 2.70 15.64 8.06
CA ASP A 249 3.49 16.76 8.55
C ASP A 249 2.80 17.42 9.74
N LEU A 250 1.47 17.55 9.71
CA LEU A 250 0.68 17.98 10.87
C LEU A 250 0.85 17.01 12.05
N ILE A 251 0.78 15.70 11.78
CA ILE A 251 1.01 14.66 12.80
C ILE A 251 2.43 14.78 13.38
N CYS A 252 3.45 14.93 12.52
CA CYS A 252 4.82 15.08 12.96
C CYS A 252 5.01 16.34 13.80
N ALA A 253 4.47 17.49 13.38
CA ALA A 253 4.55 18.75 14.12
C ALA A 253 3.86 18.66 15.48
N ALA A 254 2.65 18.09 15.53
CA ALA A 254 1.92 17.85 16.78
C ALA A 254 2.65 16.86 17.71
N PHE A 255 3.27 15.83 17.14
CA PHE A 255 4.06 14.87 17.90
C PHE A 255 5.34 15.52 18.45
N GLU A 256 6.08 16.24 17.62
CA GLU A 256 7.32 16.93 17.99
C GLU A 256 7.07 17.99 19.07
N ASN A 257 5.96 18.71 18.99
CA ASN A 257 5.56 19.68 19.99
C ASN A 257 5.31 19.03 21.36
N ALA A 258 4.65 17.87 21.40
CA ALA A 258 4.36 17.18 22.64
C ALA A 258 5.58 16.42 23.19
N ALA A 259 6.27 15.64 22.34
CA ALA A 259 7.32 14.71 22.75
C ALA A 259 8.73 15.32 22.74
N SER A 260 8.91 16.56 22.25
CA SER A 260 10.21 17.20 22.01
C SER A 260 11.17 16.36 21.16
N GLN A 261 10.62 15.47 20.31
CA GLN A 261 11.36 14.53 19.47
C GLN A 261 10.57 14.23 18.19
N LYS A 262 11.31 13.88 17.13
CA LYS A 262 10.70 13.49 15.85
C LYS A 262 10.01 12.14 15.96
N LEU A 263 8.89 12.00 15.26
CA LEU A 263 8.24 10.71 15.06
C LEU A 263 9.19 9.76 14.28
N PRO A 264 9.37 8.50 14.70
CA PRO A 264 10.43 7.63 14.15
C PRO A 264 10.07 7.00 12.79
N PHE A 265 9.25 7.67 11.97
CA PHE A 265 8.79 7.18 10.67
C PHE A 265 9.05 8.22 9.58
N SER A 266 9.43 7.73 8.40
CA SER A 266 9.79 8.58 7.24
C SER A 266 8.62 8.87 6.31
N SER A 267 7.45 8.26 6.54
CA SER A 267 6.26 8.52 5.72
C SER A 267 4.98 8.10 6.42
N LEU A 268 3.87 8.70 6.00
CA LEU A 268 2.52 8.39 6.47
C LEU A 268 2.23 6.90 6.40
N LYS A 269 2.50 6.27 5.25
CA LYS A 269 2.25 4.85 5.02
C LYS A 269 3.02 3.94 6.00
N LYS A 270 4.26 4.31 6.37
CA LYS A 270 5.05 3.52 7.34
C LYS A 270 4.49 3.69 8.75
N PHE A 271 4.13 4.91 9.13
CA PHE A 271 3.47 5.21 10.40
C PHE A 271 2.13 4.47 10.54
N LEU A 272 1.22 4.63 9.59
CA LEU A 272 -0.12 4.03 9.65
C LEU A 272 -0.09 2.50 9.62
N ARG A 273 0.93 1.89 8.98
CA ARG A 273 1.12 0.44 9.00
C ARG A 273 1.29 -0.13 10.42
N VAL A 274 1.67 0.69 11.39
CA VAL A 274 1.92 0.26 12.77
C VAL A 274 1.09 1.01 13.81
N ALA A 275 0.51 2.17 13.48
CA ALA A 275 -0.22 3.02 14.44
C ALA A 275 -1.31 2.28 15.24
N PHE A 276 -2.06 1.36 14.61
CA PHE A 276 -3.10 0.55 15.28
C PHE A 276 -2.56 -0.33 16.43
N CYS A 277 -1.24 -0.55 16.52
CA CYS A 277 -0.66 -1.31 17.62
C CYS A 277 -0.90 -0.63 18.98
N ILE A 278 -1.19 0.68 19.00
CA ILE A 278 -1.55 1.42 20.21
C ILE A 278 -2.97 1.03 20.68
N ALA A 279 -3.92 0.88 19.77
CA ALA A 279 -5.24 0.34 20.10
C ALA A 279 -5.15 -1.10 20.63
N GLU A 280 -4.28 -1.94 20.04
CA GLU A 280 -4.03 -3.31 20.53
C GLU A 280 -3.43 -3.38 21.93
N ARG A 281 -2.88 -2.28 22.46
CA ARG A 281 -2.38 -2.24 23.85
C ARG A 281 -3.47 -2.04 24.88
N GLN A 282 -4.68 -1.65 24.47
CA GLN A 282 -5.78 -1.46 25.39
C GLN A 282 -6.21 -2.80 26.02
N PRO A 283 -6.53 -2.84 27.32
CA PRO A 283 -6.98 -4.07 27.96
C PRO A 283 -8.16 -4.70 27.21
N GLY A 284 -8.04 -5.99 26.87
CA GLY A 284 -9.07 -6.72 26.13
C GLY A 284 -9.10 -6.48 24.62
N ALA A 285 -8.24 -5.62 24.06
CA ALA A 285 -8.12 -5.43 22.63
C ALA A 285 -7.20 -6.51 22.02
N ASN A 286 -7.73 -7.32 21.11
CA ASN A 286 -6.95 -8.22 20.26
C ASN A 286 -7.48 -8.12 18.84
N LEU A 287 -6.74 -7.46 17.94
CA LEU A 287 -7.13 -7.38 16.53
C LEU A 287 -6.67 -8.65 15.80
N PRO A 288 -7.54 -9.44 15.17
CA PRO A 288 -7.10 -10.50 14.27
C PRO A 288 -6.31 -9.94 13.07
N GLU A 289 -5.44 -10.77 12.47
CA GLU A 289 -4.61 -10.38 11.30
C GLU A 289 -5.44 -9.77 10.16
N VAL A 290 -6.64 -10.29 9.92
CA VAL A 290 -7.55 -9.80 8.89
C VAL A 290 -8.04 -8.38 9.21
N LEU A 291 -8.41 -8.09 10.48
CA LEU A 291 -8.84 -6.74 10.87
C LEU A 291 -7.69 -5.74 10.88
N ALA A 292 -6.50 -6.17 11.28
CA ALA A 292 -5.29 -5.36 11.16
C ALA A 292 -4.98 -5.07 9.68
N GLY A 293 -5.12 -6.08 8.82
CA GLY A 293 -5.01 -5.95 7.36
C GLY A 293 -6.04 -4.99 6.76
N TYR A 294 -7.29 -5.02 7.24
CA TYR A 294 -8.33 -4.07 6.85
C TYR A 294 -7.98 -2.64 7.26
N ALA A 295 -7.60 -2.42 8.53
CA ALA A 295 -7.28 -1.10 9.05
C ALA A 295 -6.18 -0.39 8.24
N VAL A 296 -5.17 -1.13 7.78
CA VAL A 296 -4.06 -0.58 6.97
C VAL A 296 -4.34 -0.58 5.46
N GLY A 297 -5.55 -0.94 5.02
CA GLY A 297 -5.94 -0.98 3.61
C GLY A 297 -5.26 -2.09 2.78
N ARG A 298 -4.86 -3.20 3.41
CA ARG A 298 -4.34 -4.39 2.70
C ARG A 298 -5.44 -5.37 2.28
N VAL A 299 -6.54 -5.41 3.03
CA VAL A 299 -7.70 -6.25 2.74
C VAL A 299 -8.80 -5.37 2.16
N ALA A 300 -9.29 -5.70 0.97
CA ALA A 300 -10.42 -5.02 0.38
C ALA A 300 -11.69 -5.32 1.19
N SER A 301 -12.29 -4.29 1.77
CA SER A 301 -13.60 -4.34 2.41
C SER A 301 -14.21 -2.95 2.35
N MET A 302 -15.52 -2.89 2.21
CA MET A 302 -16.29 -1.66 2.08
C MET A 302 -17.48 -1.77 3.02
N SER A 303 -17.76 -0.69 3.74
CA SER A 303 -18.99 -0.59 4.51
C SER A 303 -20.18 -0.63 3.54
N ALA A 304 -21.20 -1.42 3.85
CA ALA A 304 -22.46 -1.28 3.15
C ALA A 304 -23.02 0.12 3.44
N ARG A 305 -23.52 0.80 2.41
CA ARG A 305 -24.21 2.09 2.60
C ARG A 305 -25.43 1.84 3.52
N PRO A 306 -25.68 2.67 4.54
CA PRO A 306 -26.93 2.61 5.27
C PRO A 306 -28.08 2.75 4.27
N ALA A 307 -29.07 1.85 4.34
CA ALA A 307 -30.29 2.00 3.56
C ALA A 307 -30.94 3.34 3.94
N SER A 308 -31.11 4.20 2.94
CA SER A 308 -31.82 5.49 3.06
C SER A 308 -33.29 5.28 3.37
#